data_AF-A0A7W1N3R7-F1
#
_entry.id   AF-A0A7W1N3R7-F1
#
_cell.length_a   1.000
_cell.length_b   1.000
_cell.length_c   1.000
_cell.angle_alpha   90.00
_cell.angle_beta   90.00
_cell.angle_gamma   90.00
#
_symmetry.space_group_name_H-M   'P 1'
#
loop_
_entity.id
_entity.type
_entity.pdbx_description
1 polymer ?
#
loop_
_entity_poly.entity_id
_entity_poly.type
_entity_poly.pdbx_seq_one_letter_code
_entity_poly.pdbx_strand_id
1 'polypeptide(L)'
;PNAPNKSGRGRRDRPQVLRATGQPRTLGVKRGRERLELAVGESALIDPGTPHKFWNAGDDTLRFRAEVRPALQFESLIETMFALAADGKTNTKGMPGPLRLAVIANHHFDVVRLPLVPHALQKPALIGGSLLGKAVGYRPTYEALAGTPATA
;
A
#
# COMPACT_ATOMS: atom_id res chain seq x y z
N PRO A 1 7.80 25.95 8.34
CA PRO A 1 8.60 26.11 7.11
C PRO A 1 9.51 24.89 6.88
N ASN A 2 9.04 23.91 6.08
CA ASN A 2 9.87 22.79 5.65
C ASN A 2 10.21 22.99 4.16
N ALA A 3 11.49 23.25 3.88
CA ALA A 3 11.97 23.43 2.51
C ALA A 3 11.91 22.09 1.75
N PRO A 4 11.44 22.07 0.49
CA PRO A 4 11.37 20.83 -0.27
C PRO A 4 12.74 20.54 -0.92
N ASN A 5 13.35 19.40 -0.57
CA ASN A 5 14.58 18.86 -1.16
C ASN A 5 14.48 18.82 -2.70
N LYS A 6 15.30 19.62 -3.39
CA LYS A 6 15.41 19.69 -4.85
C LYS A 6 16.56 18.80 -5.32
N SER A 7 16.30 17.52 -5.59
CA SER A 7 17.16 16.71 -6.47
C SER A 7 16.35 15.54 -7.06
N GLY A 8 16.08 15.56 -8.38
CA GLY A 8 15.60 14.39 -9.15
C GLY A 8 14.15 14.35 -9.67
N ARG A 9 13.41 15.46 -9.66
CA ARG A 9 11.92 15.54 -9.81
C ARG A 9 11.26 15.22 -11.17
N GLY A 10 11.98 14.74 -12.18
CA GLY A 10 11.43 14.66 -13.54
C GLY A 10 10.54 13.45 -13.86
N ARG A 11 10.80 12.29 -13.22
CA ARG A 11 10.14 11.01 -13.58
C ARG A 11 9.66 10.16 -12.40
N ARG A 12 10.08 10.48 -11.17
CA ARG A 12 9.81 9.66 -9.98
C ARG A 12 8.64 10.14 -9.12
N ASP A 13 8.10 11.33 -9.42
CA ASP A 13 7.16 12.04 -8.55
C ASP A 13 5.84 12.34 -9.28
N ARG A 14 5.17 11.32 -9.86
CA ARG A 14 3.80 11.52 -10.36
C ARG A 14 2.78 11.25 -9.27
N PRO A 15 1.68 12.03 -9.22
CA PRO A 15 0.62 11.75 -8.28
C PRO A 15 -0.05 10.42 -8.65
N GLN A 16 -0.41 9.66 -7.62
CA GLN A 16 -1.31 8.52 -7.77
C GLN A 16 -2.73 9.06 -8.03
N VAL A 17 -3.45 8.43 -8.96
CA VAL A 17 -4.84 8.79 -9.27
C VAL A 17 -5.76 7.69 -8.75
N LEU A 18 -6.74 8.06 -7.93
CA LEU A 18 -7.83 7.18 -7.51
C LEU A 18 -9.11 7.60 -8.23
N ARG A 19 -9.77 6.66 -8.91
CA ARG A 19 -11.04 6.89 -9.61
C ARG A 19 -12.05 5.84 -9.18
N ALA A 20 -13.21 6.27 -8.68
CA ALA A 20 -14.32 5.36 -8.40
C ALA A 20 -14.96 4.91 -9.72
N THR A 21 -15.26 3.61 -9.85
CA THR A 21 -15.76 3.02 -11.10
C THR A 21 -16.94 2.07 -10.85
N GLY A 22 -17.86 1.95 -11.81
CA GLY A 22 -18.99 1.02 -11.74
C GLY A 22 -20.26 1.62 -11.13
N GLN A 23 -21.04 0.78 -10.43
CA GLN A 23 -22.33 1.14 -9.82
C GLN A 23 -22.20 2.03 -8.57
N PRO A 24 -23.24 2.79 -8.15
CA PRO A 24 -23.10 3.87 -7.17
C PRO A 24 -22.59 3.36 -5.82
N ARG A 25 -21.31 3.61 -5.54
CA ARG A 25 -20.63 3.24 -4.30
C ARG A 25 -19.59 4.30 -3.97
N THR A 26 -19.52 4.66 -2.70
CA THR A 26 -18.70 5.77 -2.24
C THR A 26 -17.31 5.27 -1.85
N LEU A 27 -16.29 5.76 -2.54
CA LEU A 27 -14.90 5.52 -2.17
C LEU A 27 -14.46 6.61 -1.18
N GLY A 28 -14.24 6.23 0.08
CA GLY A 28 -13.66 7.12 1.07
C GLY A 28 -12.16 7.24 0.89
N VAL A 29 -11.63 8.46 0.86
CA VAL A 29 -10.19 8.72 0.74
C VAL A 29 -9.75 9.69 1.83
N LYS A 30 -8.64 9.40 2.50
CA LYS A 30 -7.93 10.34 3.37
C LYS A 30 -6.55 10.54 2.79
N ARG A 31 -6.20 11.78 2.45
CA ARG A 31 -4.84 12.17 1.99
C ARG A 31 -4.34 13.30 2.89
N GLY A 32 -3.24 13.08 3.58
CA GLY A 32 -2.76 14.00 4.62
C GLY A 32 -3.85 14.27 5.68
N ARG A 33 -4.33 15.51 5.74
CA ARG A 33 -5.40 15.95 6.66
C ARG A 33 -6.79 15.97 6.02
N GLU A 34 -6.87 15.87 4.70
CA GLU A 34 -8.12 15.98 3.94
C GLU A 34 -8.84 14.63 3.90
N ARG A 35 -10.17 14.68 4.00
CA ARG A 35 -11.07 13.53 3.87
C ARG A 35 -12.05 13.82 2.74
N LEU A 36 -12.15 12.88 1.80
CA LEU A 36 -12.98 12.94 0.61
C LEU A 36 -13.86 11.69 0.53
N GLU A 37 -15.00 11.84 -0.11
CA GLU A 37 -15.89 10.76 -0.52
C GLU A 37 -16.11 10.92 -2.02
N LEU A 38 -15.70 9.91 -2.80
CA LEU A 38 -15.74 9.94 -4.25
C LEU A 38 -16.92 9.10 -4.75
N ALA A 39 -17.85 9.75 -5.43
CA ALA A 39 -18.91 9.10 -6.19
C ALA A 39 -18.37 8.55 -7.52
N VAL A 40 -19.20 7.74 -8.19
CA VAL A 40 -18.86 7.16 -9.50
C VAL A 40 -18.53 8.27 -10.50
N GLY A 41 -17.41 8.11 -11.21
CA GLY A 41 -16.91 9.09 -12.18
C GLY A 41 -15.97 10.13 -11.56
N GLU A 42 -16.00 10.33 -10.24
CA GLU A 42 -15.10 11.23 -9.55
C GLU A 42 -13.70 10.60 -9.35
N SER A 43 -12.71 11.47 -9.17
CA SER A 43 -11.33 11.07 -8.96
C SER A 43 -10.58 12.01 -8.02
N ALA A 44 -9.65 11.46 -7.24
CA ALA A 44 -8.72 12.21 -6.42
C ALA A 44 -7.27 11.96 -6.84
N LEU A 45 -6.44 12.99 -6.69
CA LEU A 45 -4.98 12.89 -6.84
C LEU A 45 -4.32 12.73 -5.48
N ILE A 46 -3.27 11.93 -5.40
CA ILE A 46 -2.46 11.77 -4.20
C ILE A 46 -1.03 12.15 -4.58
N ASP A 47 -0.57 13.27 -4.03
CA ASP A 47 0.78 13.75 -4.29
C ASP A 47 1.85 12.82 -3.70
N PRO A 48 3.02 12.69 -4.35
CA PRO A 48 4.12 11.89 -3.85
C PRO A 48 4.47 12.20 -2.39
N GLY A 49 4.69 11.14 -1.60
CA GLY A 49 5.01 11.27 -0.18
C GLY A 49 3.84 11.66 0.73
N THR A 50 2.62 11.83 0.19
CA THR A 50 1.43 12.11 0.99
C THR A 50 0.94 10.84 1.69
N PRO A 51 0.90 10.78 3.04
CA PRO A 51 0.28 9.67 3.74
C PRO A 51 -1.19 9.58 3.37
N HIS A 52 -1.65 8.42 2.94
CA HIS A 52 -3.02 8.24 2.48
C HIS A 52 -3.58 6.88 2.88
N LYS A 53 -4.90 6.81 2.96
CA LYS A 53 -5.67 5.57 3.06
C LYS A 53 -6.98 5.72 2.31
N PHE A 54 -7.51 4.62 1.82
CA PHE A 54 -8.84 4.55 1.23
C PHE A 54 -9.63 3.41 1.88
N TRP A 55 -10.95 3.52 1.88
CA TRP A 55 -11.86 2.51 2.43
C TRP A 55 -13.18 2.49 1.65
N ASN A 56 -13.89 1.38 1.76
CA ASN A 56 -15.28 1.32 1.34
C ASN A 56 -16.12 2.15 2.30
N ALA A 57 -16.68 3.27 1.84
CA ALA A 57 -17.47 4.17 2.68
C ALA A 57 -18.97 3.80 2.72
N GLY A 58 -19.37 2.75 1.99
CA GLY A 58 -20.72 2.17 2.06
C GLY A 58 -20.69 0.70 2.45
N ASP A 59 -21.88 0.10 2.50
CA ASP A 59 -22.08 -1.29 2.94
C ASP A 59 -21.99 -2.30 1.77
N ASP A 60 -22.07 -1.83 0.53
CA ASP A 60 -21.99 -2.66 -0.68
C ASP A 60 -20.57 -2.80 -1.23
N THR A 61 -20.29 -3.87 -1.98
CA THR A 61 -18.98 -4.14 -2.61
C THR A 61 -18.47 -3.02 -3.53
N LEU A 62 -17.52 -2.21 -3.06
CA LEU A 62 -16.90 -1.13 -3.84
C LEU A 62 -15.98 -1.64 -4.97
N ARG A 63 -16.11 -1.03 -6.16
CA ARG A 63 -15.16 -1.16 -7.26
C ARG A 63 -14.54 0.20 -7.55
N PHE A 64 -13.22 0.24 -7.70
CA PHE A 64 -12.50 1.46 -8.07
C PHE A 64 -11.22 1.11 -8.82
N ARG A 65 -10.65 2.09 -9.53
CA ARG A 65 -9.37 1.97 -10.21
C ARG A 65 -8.35 2.90 -9.56
N ALA A 66 -7.23 2.33 -9.13
CA ALA A 66 -6.06 3.07 -8.74
C ALA A 66 -5.03 3.05 -9.88
N GLU A 67 -4.44 4.20 -10.17
CA GLU A 67 -3.35 4.33 -11.13
C GLU A 67 -2.13 4.89 -10.40
N VAL A 68 -1.05 4.10 -10.38
CA VAL A 68 0.20 4.44 -9.69
C VAL A 68 1.30 4.63 -10.72
N ARG A 69 1.96 5.79 -10.70
CA ARG A 69 3.11 6.08 -11.55
C ARG A 69 4.19 6.83 -10.76
N PRO A 70 5.48 6.48 -10.89
CA PRO A 70 5.96 5.20 -11.44
C PRO A 70 5.45 4.03 -10.61
N ALA A 71 5.11 2.90 -11.25
CA ALA A 71 4.54 1.76 -10.54
C ALA A 71 5.58 1.06 -9.63
N LEU A 72 6.87 1.10 -9.98
CA LEU A 72 7.93 0.36 -9.27
C LEU A 72 7.47 -1.10 -9.04
N GLN A 73 7.60 -1.62 -7.82
CA GLN A 73 7.13 -2.95 -7.43
C GLN A 73 5.74 -2.92 -6.75
N PHE A 74 4.90 -1.93 -7.05
CA PHE A 74 3.60 -1.76 -6.39
C PHE A 74 2.66 -2.94 -6.60
N GLU A 75 2.52 -3.43 -7.83
CA GLU A 75 1.65 -4.58 -8.13
C GLU A 75 2.03 -5.81 -7.28
N SER A 76 3.31 -6.18 -7.28
CA SER A 76 3.81 -7.30 -6.48
C SER A 76 3.55 -7.14 -4.98
N LEU A 77 3.66 -5.91 -4.45
CA LEU A 77 3.33 -5.62 -3.05
C LEU A 77 1.86 -5.90 -2.77
N ILE A 78 0.97 -5.38 -3.61
CA ILE A 78 -0.48 -5.47 -3.39
C ILE A 78 -0.96 -6.93 -3.57
N GLU A 79 -0.46 -7.64 -4.58
CA GLU A 79 -0.69 -9.08 -4.76
C GLU A 79 -0.26 -9.88 -3.54
N THR A 80 0.95 -9.63 -3.04
CA THR A 80 1.48 -10.29 -1.82
C THR A 80 0.57 -10.06 -0.63
N MET A 81 0.12 -8.82 -0.42
CA MET A 81 -0.74 -8.48 0.73
C MET A 81 -2.14 -9.09 0.62
N PHE A 82 -2.74 -9.12 -0.59
CA PHE A 82 -4.04 -9.75 -0.80
C PHE A 82 -3.97 -11.28 -0.73
N ALA A 83 -2.92 -11.90 -1.27
CA ALA A 83 -2.70 -13.34 -1.14
C ALA A 83 -2.54 -13.75 0.33
N LEU A 84 -1.90 -12.91 1.15
CA LEU A 84 -1.81 -13.14 2.59
C LEU A 84 -3.16 -13.05 3.28
N ALA A 85 -3.97 -12.07 2.92
CA ALA A 85 -5.31 -11.90 3.48
C ALA A 85 -6.22 -13.07 3.09
N ALA A 86 -6.19 -13.50 1.82
CA ALA A 86 -6.96 -14.64 1.33
C ALA A 86 -6.65 -15.94 2.11
N ASP A 87 -5.39 -16.12 2.52
CA ASP A 87 -4.94 -17.27 3.29
C ASP A 87 -5.06 -17.09 4.82
N GLY A 88 -5.71 -16.04 5.31
CA GLY A 88 -5.87 -15.78 6.74
C GLY A 88 -4.56 -15.46 7.49
N LYS A 89 -3.52 -15.03 6.76
CA LYS A 89 -2.17 -14.73 7.30
C LYS A 89 -2.00 -13.25 7.69
N THR A 90 -3.09 -12.53 7.81
CA THR A 90 -3.14 -11.13 8.27
C THR A 90 -4.09 -10.99 9.47
N ASN A 91 -3.87 -9.97 10.28
CA ASN A 91 -4.82 -9.61 11.34
C ASN A 91 -6.01 -8.81 10.79
N THR A 92 -6.93 -8.40 11.66
CA THR A 92 -8.13 -7.59 11.30
C THR A 92 -7.80 -6.23 10.66
N LYS A 93 -6.54 -5.78 10.73
CA LYS A 93 -6.04 -4.56 10.07
C LYS A 93 -5.36 -4.87 8.72
N GLY A 94 -5.39 -6.10 8.25
CA GLY A 94 -4.71 -6.54 7.02
C GLY A 94 -3.19 -6.66 7.15
N MET A 95 -2.65 -6.67 8.38
CA MET A 95 -1.20 -6.70 8.59
C MET A 95 -0.69 -8.13 8.88
N PRO A 96 0.37 -8.60 8.21
CA PRO A 96 1.04 -9.83 8.58
C PRO A 96 1.89 -9.66 9.85
N GLY A 97 2.43 -10.77 10.37
CA GLY A 97 3.35 -10.76 11.51
C GLY A 97 4.60 -9.89 11.26
N PRO A 98 5.24 -9.36 12.31
CA PRO A 98 6.25 -8.30 12.20
C PRO A 98 7.50 -8.69 11.40
N LEU A 99 8.01 -9.92 11.55
CA LEU A 99 9.17 -10.39 10.79
C LEU A 99 8.86 -10.51 9.29
N ARG A 100 7.67 -11.01 8.95
CA ARG A 100 7.20 -11.08 7.57
C ARG A 100 7.01 -9.69 6.98
N LEU A 101 6.40 -8.78 7.75
CA LEU A 101 6.25 -7.38 7.38
C LEU A 101 7.61 -6.73 7.10
N ALA A 102 8.63 -7.02 7.92
CA ALA A 102 9.98 -6.48 7.70
C ALA A 102 10.59 -6.96 6.38
N VAL A 103 10.43 -8.24 6.03
CA VAL A 103 10.90 -8.78 4.74
C VAL A 103 10.21 -8.09 3.57
N ILE A 104 8.88 -7.98 3.62
CA ILE A 104 8.07 -7.35 2.55
C ILE A 104 8.41 -5.86 2.43
N ALA A 105 8.41 -5.12 3.54
CA ALA A 105 8.66 -3.68 3.57
C ALA A 105 10.11 -3.32 3.19
N ASN A 106 11.09 -4.16 3.53
CA ASN A 106 12.47 -3.92 3.10
C ASN A 106 12.65 -4.07 1.58
N HIS A 107 11.98 -5.07 0.97
CA HIS A 107 12.01 -5.31 -0.47
C HIS A 107 11.26 -4.23 -1.27
N HIS A 108 10.11 -3.78 -0.75
CA HIS A 108 9.26 -2.78 -1.38
C HIS A 108 9.48 -1.37 -0.81
N PHE A 109 10.67 -1.07 -0.27
CA PHE A 109 10.95 0.17 0.45
C PHE A 109 10.76 1.45 -0.38
N ASP A 110 11.01 1.35 -1.69
CA ASP A 110 10.79 2.45 -2.63
C ASP A 110 9.31 2.64 -3.00
N VAL A 111 8.45 1.68 -2.65
CA VAL A 111 7.00 1.70 -2.88
C VAL A 111 6.25 2.16 -1.63
N VAL A 112 6.57 1.58 -0.47
CA VAL A 112 5.87 1.83 0.80
C VAL A 112 6.85 2.15 1.90
N ARG A 113 6.53 3.18 2.69
CA ARG A 113 7.29 3.58 3.87
C ARG A 113 6.37 3.54 5.08
N LEU A 114 6.88 2.99 6.19
CA LEU A 114 6.17 2.89 7.45
C LEU A 114 6.23 4.24 8.18
N PRO A 115 5.10 4.89 8.46
CA PRO A 115 5.08 6.26 9.00
C PRO A 115 5.57 6.38 10.45
N LEU A 116 5.73 5.25 11.15
CA LEU A 116 5.97 5.22 12.60
C LEU A 116 7.46 5.23 12.99
N VAL A 117 8.38 4.98 12.04
CA VAL A 117 9.82 4.90 12.34
C VAL A 117 10.54 6.09 11.72
N PRO A 118 11.38 6.83 12.47
CA PRO A 118 12.20 7.89 11.90
C PRO A 118 12.99 7.39 10.69
N HIS A 119 12.99 8.14 9.59
CA HIS A 119 13.50 7.70 8.29
C HIS A 119 14.92 7.13 8.35
N ALA A 120 15.81 7.74 9.16
CA ALA A 120 17.19 7.30 9.35
C ALA A 120 17.31 5.90 9.98
N LEU A 121 16.37 5.53 10.85
CA LEU A 121 16.36 4.25 11.55
C LEU A 121 15.55 3.18 10.82
N GLN A 122 14.64 3.60 9.94
CA GLN A 122 13.69 2.69 9.29
C GLN A 122 14.40 1.67 8.39
N LYS A 123 15.36 2.10 7.56
CA LYS A 123 16.05 1.19 6.63
C LYS A 123 16.96 0.18 7.35
N PRO A 124 17.82 0.56 8.32
CA PRO A 124 18.61 -0.40 9.09
C PRO A 124 17.74 -1.41 9.85
N ALA A 125 16.66 -0.97 10.49
CA ALA A 125 15.74 -1.84 11.21
C ALA A 125 15.06 -2.86 10.26
N LEU A 126 14.64 -2.40 9.08
CA LEU A 126 14.06 -3.25 8.05
C LEU A 126 15.07 -4.26 7.49
N ILE A 127 16.35 -3.89 7.35
CA ILE A 127 17.40 -4.83 6.92
C ILE A 127 17.57 -5.94 7.97
N GLY A 128 17.78 -5.58 9.23
CA GLY A 128 17.94 -6.56 10.31
C GLY A 128 16.72 -7.48 10.45
N GLY A 129 15.51 -6.90 10.50
CA GLY A 129 14.27 -7.68 10.54
C GLY A 129 14.06 -8.56 9.31
N SER A 130 14.48 -8.09 8.12
CA SER A 130 14.40 -8.86 6.89
C SER A 130 15.34 -10.07 6.89
N LEU A 131 16.55 -9.95 7.43
CA LEU A 131 17.48 -11.08 7.56
C LEU A 131 16.90 -12.16 8.50
N LEU A 132 16.41 -11.75 9.67
CA LEU A 132 15.76 -12.66 10.61
C LEU A 132 14.51 -13.31 10.01
N GLY A 133 13.68 -12.53 9.32
CA GLY A 133 12.48 -13.04 8.65
C GLY A 133 12.80 -14.06 7.55
N LYS A 134 13.84 -13.81 6.74
CA LYS A 134 14.30 -14.75 5.73
C LYS A 134 14.88 -16.03 6.34
N ALA A 135 15.60 -15.93 7.45
CA ALA A 135 16.14 -17.08 8.16
C ALA A 135 15.04 -18.03 8.68
N VAL A 136 13.87 -17.50 9.03
CA VAL A 136 12.69 -18.30 9.42
C VAL A 136 11.74 -18.63 8.26
N GLY A 137 12.17 -18.41 7.01
CA GLY A 137 11.46 -18.84 5.81
C GLY A 137 10.50 -17.84 5.17
N TYR A 138 10.38 -16.61 5.70
CA TYR A 138 9.55 -15.59 5.06
C TYR A 138 10.19 -15.06 3.78
N ARG A 139 9.35 -14.86 2.76
CA ARG A 139 9.73 -14.33 1.45
C ARG A 139 9.20 -12.91 1.22
N PRO A 140 9.84 -12.12 0.36
CA PRO A 140 9.37 -10.78 0.00
C PRO A 140 8.04 -10.76 -0.75
N THR A 141 7.75 -11.82 -1.49
CA THR A 141 6.49 -12.03 -2.21
C THR A 141 5.76 -13.25 -1.64
N TYR A 142 4.46 -13.29 -1.88
CA TYR A 142 3.63 -14.41 -1.48
C TYR A 142 2.58 -14.71 -2.53
N GLU A 143 2.53 -15.96 -2.97
CA GLU A 143 1.47 -16.50 -3.82
C GLU A 143 0.48 -17.24 -2.92
N ALA A 144 -0.81 -17.02 -3.15
CA ALA A 144 -1.85 -17.73 -2.43
C ALA A 144 -1.72 -19.23 -2.70
N LEU A 145 -1.99 -20.06 -1.69
CA LEU A 145 -2.08 -21.49 -1.90
C LEU A 145 -3.23 -21.75 -2.87
N ALA A 146 -2.97 -22.46 -3.98
CA ALA A 146 -3.97 -22.68 -5.02
C ALA A 146 -5.29 -23.20 -4.40
N GLY A 147 -6.37 -22.41 -4.49
CA GLY A 147 -7.70 -22.88 -4.09
C GLY A 147 -8.67 -21.90 -3.44
N THR A 148 -8.31 -20.67 -3.09
CA THR A 148 -9.31 -19.72 -2.54
C THR A 148 -9.31 -18.40 -3.31
N PRO A 149 -10.17 -18.22 -4.32
CA PRO A 149 -10.43 -16.88 -4.82
C PRO A 149 -10.90 -16.01 -3.65
N ALA A 150 -10.34 -14.80 -3.53
CA ALA A 150 -10.81 -13.82 -2.56
C ALA A 150 -12.31 -13.61 -2.79
N THR A 151 -13.14 -14.10 -1.87
CA THR A 151 -14.58 -13.96 -1.95
C THR A 151 -14.92 -12.48 -1.89
N ALA A 152 -15.61 -12.00 -2.94
CA ALA A 152 -16.02 -10.62 -3.16
C ALA A 152 -17.17 -10.17 -2.26
#